data_AF-A0A1X4I062-F1
#
_entry.id   AF-A0A1X4I062-F1
#
_cell.length_a   1.000
_cell.length_b   1.000
_cell.length_c   1.000
_cell.angle_alpha   90.00
_cell.angle_beta   90.00
_cell.angle_gamma   90.00
#
_symmetry.space_group_name_H-M   'P 1'
#
loop_
_entity.id
_entity.type
_entity.pdbx_description
1 polymer ?
#
loop_
_entity_poly.entity_id
_entity_poly.type
_entity_poly.pdbx_seq_one_letter_code
_entity_poly.pdbx_strand_id
1 'polypeptide(L)'
;MLQRPVESKQYTSSAFTAHLIEAGIGASIGTVGDALDNALMESHIGLYKAELIKPRRPWRGLADVELGTAEWVDWFNNQRLHTAIGDIPPHEHETNHYAQRQPQPAAGVNA
;
A
#
# COMPACT_ATOMS: atom_id res chain seq x y z
N MET A 1 7.91 -9.71 -36.26
CA MET A 1 8.32 -10.09 -34.89
C MET A 1 7.57 -9.17 -33.93
N LEU A 2 6.76 -9.72 -33.03
CA LEU A 2 6.14 -8.95 -31.94
C LEU A 2 7.24 -8.62 -30.93
N GLN A 3 7.39 -7.34 -30.58
CA GLN A 3 8.30 -6.96 -29.49
C GLN A 3 7.83 -7.63 -28.20
N ARG A 4 8.78 -8.12 -27.40
CA ARG A 4 8.47 -8.57 -26.04
C ARG A 4 7.91 -7.39 -25.24
N PRO A 5 6.94 -7.61 -24.34
CA PRO A 5 6.50 -6.59 -23.41
C PRO A 5 7.71 -6.00 -22.67
N VAL A 6 7.73 -4.67 -22.52
CA VAL A 6 8.71 -4.04 -21.63
C VAL A 6 8.35 -4.46 -20.21
N GLU A 7 9.15 -5.35 -19.63
CA GLU A 7 9.08 -5.65 -18.21
C GLU A 7 9.64 -4.44 -17.44
N SER A 8 8.81 -3.82 -16.60
CA SER A 8 9.27 -2.74 -15.72
C SER A 8 10.29 -3.30 -14.74
N LYS A 9 11.55 -2.89 -14.88
CA LYS A 9 12.66 -3.27 -13.97
C LYS A 9 12.76 -2.37 -12.75
N GLN A 10 11.77 -1.53 -12.48
CA GLN A 10 11.89 -0.49 -11.44
C GLN A 10 12.07 -1.11 -10.05
N TYR A 11 11.25 -2.10 -9.70
CA TYR A 11 11.32 -2.82 -8.41
C TYR A 11 12.47 -3.82 -8.31
N THR A 12 13.16 -4.11 -9.42
CA THR A 12 14.36 -4.96 -9.48
C THR A 12 15.62 -4.17 -9.83
N SER A 13 15.53 -2.84 -9.85
CA SER A 13 16.65 -1.97 -10.21
C SER A 13 17.66 -1.89 -9.06
N SER A 14 18.94 -1.74 -9.41
CA SER A 14 20.01 -1.56 -8.42
C SER A 14 19.80 -0.34 -7.55
N ALA A 15 19.28 0.76 -8.11
CA ALA A 15 18.96 1.98 -7.39
C ALA A 15 17.89 1.74 -6.31
N PHE A 16 16.82 1.01 -6.64
CA PHE A 16 15.77 0.66 -5.68
C PHE A 16 16.30 -0.27 -4.59
N THR A 17 17.05 -1.32 -4.96
CA THR A 17 17.67 -2.24 -3.99
C THR A 17 18.63 -1.51 -3.04
N ALA A 18 19.44 -0.59 -3.55
CA ALA A 18 20.36 0.19 -2.70
C ALA A 18 19.60 1.02 -1.66
N HIS A 19 18.48 1.63 -2.04
CA HIS A 19 17.66 2.41 -1.12
C HIS A 19 16.96 1.53 -0.06
N LEU A 20 16.49 0.34 -0.43
CA LEU A 20 15.93 -0.61 0.54
C LEU A 20 16.98 -1.04 1.57
N ILE A 21 18.22 -1.32 1.13
CA ILE A 21 19.33 -1.66 2.03
C ILE A 21 19.64 -0.49 2.98
N GLU A 22 19.72 0.73 2.46
CA GLU A 22 19.95 1.94 3.26
C GLU A 22 18.85 2.15 4.32
N ALA A 23 17.60 1.88 3.96
CA ALA A 23 16.46 1.96 4.88
C ALA A 23 16.35 0.76 5.84
N GLY A 24 17.21 -0.25 5.72
CA GLY A 24 17.13 -1.50 6.51
C GLY A 24 15.92 -2.38 6.17
N ILE A 25 15.35 -2.22 4.98
CA ILE A 25 14.15 -2.93 4.52
C ILE A 25 14.56 -4.15 3.70
N GLY A 26 14.09 -5.33 4.11
CA GLY A 26 14.22 -6.55 3.33
C GLY A 26 13.32 -6.52 2.09
N ALA A 27 13.89 -6.63 0.90
CA ALA A 27 13.12 -6.75 -0.33
C ALA A 27 12.39 -8.11 -0.35
N SER A 28 11.05 -8.09 -0.32
CA SER A 28 10.22 -9.28 -0.55
C SER A 28 9.82 -9.31 -2.02
N ILE A 29 10.64 -9.96 -2.84
CA ILE A 29 10.31 -10.24 -4.25
C ILE A 29 10.01 -11.73 -4.27
N GLY A 30 8.73 -12.09 -4.18
CA GLY A 30 8.28 -13.47 -4.02
C GLY A 30 8.85 -14.42 -5.08
N THR A 31 8.81 -15.73 -4.79
CA THR A 31 9.14 -16.76 -5.78
C THR A 31 8.13 -16.77 -6.92
N VAL A 32 8.57 -17.20 -8.11
CA VAL A 32 7.67 -17.33 -9.27
C VAL A 32 6.53 -18.27 -8.92
N GLY A 33 5.29 -17.76 -8.94
CA GLY A 33 4.08 -18.50 -8.59
C GLY A 33 3.39 -18.03 -7.30
N ASP A 34 4.08 -17.29 -6.43
CA ASP A 34 3.53 -16.78 -5.16
C ASP A 34 3.11 -15.31 -5.27
N ALA A 35 2.04 -15.05 -6.03
CA ALA A 35 1.60 -13.69 -6.38
C ALA A 35 0.49 -13.13 -5.47
N LEU A 36 0.41 -13.56 -4.20
CA LEU A 36 -0.69 -13.16 -3.30
C LEU A 36 -0.67 -11.66 -3.00
N ASP A 37 0.52 -11.11 -2.76
CA ASP A 37 0.74 -9.68 -2.57
C ASP A 37 0.39 -8.88 -3.83
N ASN A 38 0.83 -9.35 -5.00
CA ASN A 38 0.51 -8.74 -6.28
C ASN A 38 -1.00 -8.78 -6.57
N ALA A 39 -1.68 -9.91 -6.32
CA ALA A 39 -3.13 -10.03 -6.52
C ALA A 39 -3.92 -9.08 -5.60
N LEU A 40 -3.49 -8.91 -4.35
CA LEU A 40 -4.08 -7.94 -3.43
C LEU A 40 -3.87 -6.51 -3.94
N MET A 41 -2.65 -6.16 -4.35
CA MET A 41 -2.32 -4.83 -4.86
C MET A 41 -3.04 -4.52 -6.17
N GLU A 42 -3.14 -5.48 -7.10
CA GLU A 42 -3.91 -5.34 -8.34
C GLU A 42 -5.40 -5.08 -8.05
N SER A 43 -5.97 -5.79 -7.07
CA SER A 43 -7.35 -5.57 -6.63
C SER A 43 -7.54 -4.16 -6.05
N HIS A 44 -6.62 -3.70 -5.21
CA HIS A 44 -6.65 -2.36 -4.64
C HIS A 44 -6.55 -1.27 -5.73
N ILE A 45 -5.60 -1.41 -6.67
CA ILE A 45 -5.47 -0.48 -7.81
C ILE A 45 -6.69 -0.54 -8.73
N GLY A 46 -7.31 -1.71 -8.90
CA GLY A 46 -8.57 -1.87 -9.61
C GLY A 46 -9.70 -1.05 -9.00
N LEU A 47 -9.82 -1.11 -7.67
CA LEU A 47 -10.79 -0.34 -6.89
C LEU A 47 -10.55 1.16 -7.00
N TYR A 48 -9.32 1.61 -6.77
CA TYR A 48 -8.90 3.01 -6.95
C TYR A 48 -9.28 3.54 -8.35
N LYS A 49 -9.00 2.76 -9.40
CA LYS A 49 -9.37 3.16 -10.77
C LYS A 49 -10.87 3.20 -10.99
N ALA A 50 -11.63 2.30 -10.38
CA ALA A 50 -13.08 2.21 -10.51
C ALA A 50 -13.80 3.34 -9.76
N GLU A 51 -13.34 3.71 -8.57
CA GLU A 51 -13.99 4.70 -7.72
C GLU A 51 -13.53 6.13 -8.02
N LEU A 52 -12.24 6.34 -8.28
CA LEU A 52 -11.69 7.67 -8.53
C LEU A 52 -11.47 7.95 -10.04
N ILE A 53 -10.58 7.17 -10.66
CA ILE A 53 -10.00 7.56 -11.96
C ILE A 53 -11.02 7.55 -13.10
N LYS A 54 -11.87 6.52 -13.17
CA LYS A 54 -12.86 6.37 -14.26
C LYS A 54 -14.04 7.35 -14.11
N PRO A 55 -14.66 7.51 -12.92
CA PRO A 55 -15.85 8.36 -12.80
C PRO A 55 -15.56 9.86 -12.92
N ARG A 56 -14.37 10.32 -12.53
CA ARG A 56 -14.00 11.75 -12.53
C ARG A 56 -13.34 12.24 -13.82
N ARG A 57 -13.40 11.47 -14.91
CA ARG A 57 -12.87 11.91 -16.22
C ARG A 57 -13.75 13.03 -16.82
N PRO A 58 -13.19 13.95 -17.63
CA PRO A 58 -11.78 14.05 -18.01
C PRO A 58 -10.93 14.76 -16.96
N TRP A 59 -9.69 14.31 -16.79
CA TRP A 59 -8.68 14.97 -15.95
C TRP A 59 -7.95 16.03 -16.74
N ARG A 60 -7.64 17.17 -16.12
CA ARG A 60 -6.99 18.31 -16.80
C ARG A 60 -5.48 18.14 -16.94
N GLY A 61 -4.87 17.32 -16.08
CA GLY A 61 -3.43 17.06 -16.06
C GLY A 61 -3.02 16.27 -14.83
N LEU A 62 -1.70 16.08 -14.65
CA LEU A 62 -1.15 15.28 -13.56
C LEU A 62 -1.51 15.84 -12.17
N ALA A 63 -1.39 17.16 -11.96
CA ALA A 63 -1.68 17.79 -10.68
C ALA A 63 -3.12 17.56 -10.19
N ASP A 64 -4.07 17.50 -11.11
CA ASP A 64 -5.49 17.22 -10.83
C ASP A 64 -5.67 15.76 -10.35
N VAL A 65 -4.97 14.83 -11.00
CA VAL A 65 -4.93 13.43 -10.58
C VAL A 65 -4.23 13.27 -9.23
N GLU A 66 -3.11 13.95 -8.99
CA GLU A 66 -2.38 13.90 -7.72
C GLU A 66 -3.27 14.36 -6.55
N LEU A 67 -3.97 15.49 -6.71
CA LEU A 67 -4.91 15.98 -5.70
C LEU A 67 -6.04 14.98 -5.46
N GLY A 68 -6.70 14.51 -6.54
CA GLY A 68 -7.77 13.52 -6.40
C GLY A 68 -7.30 12.20 -5.77
N THR A 69 -6.05 11.81 -6.02
CA THR A 69 -5.41 10.64 -5.40
C THR A 69 -5.25 10.87 -3.91
N ALA A 70 -4.70 12.01 -3.50
CA ALA A 70 -4.50 12.36 -2.10
C ALA A 70 -5.83 12.37 -1.33
N GLU A 71 -6.88 12.98 -1.89
CA GLU A 71 -8.21 12.98 -1.32
C GLU A 71 -8.80 11.56 -1.19
N TRP A 72 -8.64 10.73 -2.22
CA TRP A 72 -9.15 9.36 -2.18
C TRP A 72 -8.41 8.50 -1.16
N VAL A 73 -7.09 8.65 -1.03
CA VAL A 73 -6.27 7.94 -0.03
C VAL A 73 -6.63 8.37 1.39
N ASP A 74 -6.83 9.68 1.62
CA ASP A 74 -7.28 10.18 2.92
C ASP A 74 -8.66 9.61 3.28
N TRP A 75 -9.63 9.70 2.37
CA TRP A 75 -10.95 9.12 2.58
C TRP A 75 -10.90 7.61 2.83
N PHE A 76 -10.14 6.86 2.01
CA PHE A 76 -10.02 5.42 2.13
C PHE A 76 -9.47 5.00 3.50
N ASN A 77 -8.46 5.70 4.01
CA ASN A 77 -7.82 5.31 5.26
C ASN A 77 -8.52 5.86 6.51
N ASN A 78 -9.09 7.05 6.43
CA ASN A 78 -9.58 7.78 7.62
C ASN A 78 -11.10 7.78 7.75
N GLN A 79 -11.85 7.41 6.71
CA GLN A 79 -13.31 7.55 6.70
C GLN A 79 -14.05 6.30 6.18
N ARG A 80 -13.46 5.55 5.25
CA ARG A 80 -14.11 4.38 4.65
C ARG A 80 -14.24 3.25 5.66
N LEU A 81 -15.46 2.79 5.90
CA LEU A 81 -15.71 1.63 6.75
C LEU A 81 -15.53 0.32 5.98
N HIS A 82 -14.97 -0.68 6.64
CA HIS A 82 -14.72 -2.00 6.06
C HIS A 82 -15.23 -3.11 6.98
N THR A 83 -16.21 -3.88 6.50
CA THR A 83 -16.81 -5.01 7.24
C THR A 83 -15.77 -6.06 7.65
N ALA A 84 -14.75 -6.28 6.83
CA ALA A 84 -13.69 -7.25 7.10
C ALA A 84 -12.83 -6.91 8.34
N ILE A 85 -12.84 -5.64 8.79
CA ILE A 85 -12.08 -5.16 9.95
C ILE A 85 -12.98 -4.62 11.06
N GLY A 86 -14.27 -4.98 11.05
CA GLY A 86 -15.22 -4.61 12.10
C GLY A 86 -15.90 -3.27 11.90
N ASP A 87 -16.11 -2.87 10.63
CA ASP A 87 -16.83 -1.64 10.27
C ASP A 87 -16.20 -0.35 10.83
N ILE A 88 -14.86 -0.33 10.90
CA ILE A 88 -14.06 0.86 11.24
C ILE A 88 -13.15 1.28 10.07
N PRO A 89 -12.62 2.51 10.07
CA PRO A 89 -11.61 2.94 9.11
C PRO A 89 -10.29 2.15 9.23
N PRO A 90 -9.56 1.93 8.12
CA PRO A 90 -8.27 1.24 8.15
C PRO A 90 -7.26 1.85 9.13
N HIS A 91 -7.21 3.18 9.23
CA HIS A 91 -6.34 3.87 10.17
C HIS A 91 -6.65 3.52 11.63
N GLU A 92 -7.93 3.42 11.99
CA GLU A 92 -8.34 3.03 13.34
C GLU A 92 -7.97 1.57 13.62
N HIS A 93 -8.19 0.69 12.63
CA HIS A 93 -7.81 -0.71 12.76
C HIS A 93 -6.31 -0.90 12.99
N GLU A 94 -5.46 -0.22 12.21
CA GLU A 94 -4.00 -0.25 12.42
C GLU A 94 -3.62 0.32 13.79
N THR A 95 -4.21 1.46 14.19
CA THR A 95 -3.93 2.08 15.49
C THR A 95 -4.24 1.12 16.65
N ASN A 96 -5.40 0.46 16.60
CA ASN A 96 -5.81 -0.53 17.60
C ASN A 96 -4.88 -1.74 17.62
N HIS A 97 -4.48 -2.24 16.44
CA HIS A 97 -3.57 -3.36 16.30
C HIS A 97 -2.18 -3.07 16.89
N TYR A 98 -1.61 -1.90 16.61
CA TYR A 98 -0.32 -1.51 17.19
C TYR A 98 -0.41 -1.23 18.69
N ALA A 99 -1.49 -0.63 19.17
CA ALA A 99 -1.72 -0.42 20.60
C ALA A 99 -1.74 -1.75 21.38
N GLN A 100 -2.33 -2.79 20.81
CA GLN A 100 -2.37 -4.14 21.41
C GLN A 100 -1.03 -4.88 21.35
N ARG A 101 -0.15 -4.49 20.41
CA ARG A 101 1.16 -5.14 20.19
C ARG A 101 2.33 -4.45 20.86
N GLN A 102 2.09 -3.35 21.60
CA GLN A 102 3.15 -2.78 22.45
C GLN A 102 3.54 -3.79 23.54
N PRO A 103 4.84 -4.18 23.64
CA PRO A 103 5.27 -5.02 24.73
C PRO A 103 5.08 -4.28 26.06
N GLN A 104 4.44 -4.94 27.03
CA GLN A 104 4.44 -4.51 28.43
C GLN A 104 5.91 -4.19 28.81
N PRO A 105 6.22 -3.01 29.39
CA PRO A 105 7.57 -2.78 29.89
C PRO A 105 7.89 -3.90 30.88
N ALA A 106 9.05 -4.56 30.70
CA ALA A 106 9.50 -5.62 31.58
C ALA A 106 9.36 -5.11 33.03
N ALA A 107 8.53 -5.80 33.82
CA ALA A 107 8.36 -5.48 35.23
C ALA A 107 9.75 -5.41 35.86
N GLY A 108 10.11 -4.23 36.36
CA GLY A 108 11.43 -3.97 36.91
C GLY A 108 11.81 -5.07 37.89
N VAL A 109 12.90 -5.77 37.57
CA VAL A 109 13.54 -6.66 38.53
C VAL A 109 14.16 -5.74 39.57
N ASN A 110 13.48 -5.59 40.70
CA ASN A 110 14.02 -4.90 41.87
C ASN A 110 15.30 -5.62 42.31
N ALA A 111 16.40 -4.87 42.38
CA ALA A 111 17.66 -5.28 42.98
C ALA A 111 17.62 -5.12 44.50
#